data_AF-A0A5C7PQD6-F1
#
_entry.id   AF-A0A5C7PQD6-F1
#
_cell.length_a   1.000
_cell.length_b   1.000
_cell.length_c   1.000
_cell.angle_alpha   90.00
_cell.angle_beta   90.00
_cell.angle_gamma   90.00
#
_symmetry.space_group_name_H-M   'P 1'
#
loop_
_entity.id
_entity.type
_entity.pdbx_description
1 polymer ?
#
loop_
_entity_poly.entity_id
_entity_poly.type
_entity_poly.pdbx_seq_one_letter_code
_entity_poly.pdbx_strand_id
1 'polypeptide(L)'
;MKILVTGDWHLDARTAGFDRFDDLRAAVDWTVELASRERVDLYVMLGDLCDPDTTRSHRAVGIACETAAKLANRGIMQAWIAGNHDVIE
;
A
#
# COMPACT_ATOMS: atom_id res chain seq x y z
N MET A 1 9.99 18.79 -7.69
CA MET A 1 9.61 17.76 -6.72
C MET A 1 8.29 17.15 -7.16
N LYS A 2 8.26 15.86 -7.52
CA LYS A 2 7.08 15.09 -7.87
C LYS A 2 6.72 14.17 -6.71
N ILE A 3 5.46 14.20 -6.31
CA ILE A 3 4.94 13.38 -5.22
C ILE A 3 3.84 12.49 -5.78
N LEU A 4 3.87 11.20 -5.46
CA LEU A 4 2.75 10.29 -5.65
C LEU A 4 2.11 10.06 -4.28
N VAL A 5 0.82 10.38 -4.19
CA VAL A 5 0.04 10.21 -2.96
C VAL A 5 -1.02 9.14 -3.20
N THR A 6 -1.11 8.20 -2.28
CA THR A 6 -2.12 7.14 -2.24
C THR A 6 -2.53 6.89 -0.78
N GLY A 7 -3.63 6.16 -0.57
CA GLY A 7 -4.29 5.97 0.71
C GLY A 7 -5.41 4.95 0.53
N ASP A 8 -6.05 4.57 1.63
CA ASP A 8 -7.31 3.80 1.63
C ASP A 8 -7.19 2.48 0.84
N TRP A 9 -6.09 1.75 1.03
CA TRP A 9 -5.84 0.53 0.28
C TRP A 9 -6.78 -0.60 0.70
N HIS A 10 -7.04 -0.72 2.00
CA HIS A 10 -7.82 -1.83 2.59
C HIS A 10 -7.46 -3.16 1.92
N LEU A 11 -6.18 -3.54 1.93
CA LEU A 11 -5.66 -4.63 1.11
C LEU A 11 -6.34 -5.99 1.35
N ASP A 12 -6.95 -6.16 2.52
CA ASP A 12 -7.72 -7.33 2.91
C ASP A 12 -9.22 -7.23 2.61
N ALA A 13 -9.66 -6.20 1.88
CA ALA A 13 -11.05 -5.96 1.52
C ALA A 13 -11.69 -7.14 0.79
N ARG A 14 -13.00 -7.26 0.99
CA ARG A 14 -13.87 -8.19 0.27
C ARG A 14 -14.98 -7.43 -0.42
N THR A 15 -15.31 -7.83 -1.63
CA THR A 15 -16.45 -7.26 -2.37
C THR A 15 -17.40 -8.40 -2.72
N ALA A 16 -18.66 -8.32 -2.27
CA ALA A 16 -19.68 -9.36 -2.49
C ALA A 16 -19.21 -10.78 -2.07
N GLY A 17 -18.41 -10.88 -1.01
CA GLY A 17 -17.88 -12.15 -0.50
C GLY A 17 -16.60 -12.65 -1.20
N PHE A 18 -16.08 -11.95 -2.20
CA PHE A 18 -14.84 -12.30 -2.89
C PHE A 18 -13.65 -11.50 -2.36
N ASP A 19 -12.51 -12.17 -2.24
CA ASP A 19 -11.26 -11.55 -1.80
C ASP A 19 -10.67 -10.69 -2.92
N ARG A 20 -10.22 -9.49 -2.58
CA ARG A 20 -9.66 -8.53 -3.54
C ARG A 20 -8.14 -8.44 -3.49
N PHE A 21 -7.48 -9.33 -2.76
CA PHE A 21 -6.04 -9.30 -2.53
C PHE A 21 -5.20 -9.17 -3.81
N ASP A 22 -5.50 -9.99 -4.81
CA ASP A 22 -4.69 -10.03 -6.03
C ASP A 22 -4.94 -8.80 -6.90
N ASP A 23 -6.19 -8.31 -6.95
CA ASP A 23 -6.55 -7.06 -7.64
C ASP A 23 -5.88 -5.85 -6.99
N LEU A 24 -5.95 -5.76 -5.66
CA LEU A 24 -5.39 -4.65 -4.89
C LEU A 24 -3.87 -4.68 -4.93
N ARG A 25 -3.25 -5.87 -4.84
CA ARG A 25 -1.81 -6.03 -5.04
C ARG A 25 -1.38 -5.56 -6.43
N ALA A 26 -2.12 -5.91 -7.48
CA ALA A 26 -1.84 -5.45 -8.83
C ALA A 26 -1.95 -3.91 -8.94
N ALA A 27 -2.93 -3.29 -8.29
CA ALA A 27 -3.07 -1.84 -8.23
C ALA A 27 -1.88 -1.18 -7.50
N VAL A 28 -1.48 -1.70 -6.34
CA VAL A 28 -0.31 -1.22 -5.59
C VAL A 28 0.96 -1.35 -6.42
N ASP A 29 1.21 -2.51 -7.02
CA ASP A 29 2.38 -2.74 -7.88
C ASP A 29 2.40 -1.77 -9.07
N TRP A 30 1.24 -1.48 -9.67
CA TRP A 30 1.12 -0.48 -10.72
C TRP A 30 1.53 0.92 -10.25
N THR A 31 1.19 1.32 -9.02
CA THR A 31 1.64 2.62 -8.48
C THR A 31 3.16 2.69 -8.31
N VAL A 32 3.82 1.57 -7.98
CA VAL A 32 5.28 1.49 -7.84
C VAL A 32 5.96 1.63 -9.20
N GLU A 33 5.41 1.00 -10.24
CA GLU A 33 5.87 1.19 -11.63
C GLU A 33 5.63 2.60 -12.13
N LEU A 34 4.48 3.19 -11.81
CA LEU A 34 4.18 4.59 -12.11
C LEU A 34 5.21 5.52 -11.45
N ALA A 35 5.48 5.34 -10.15
CA ALA A 35 6.44 6.15 -9.41
C ALA A 35 7.84 6.09 -10.03
N SER A 36 8.28 4.90 -10.44
CA SER A 36 9.56 4.70 -11.10
C SER A 36 9.62 5.36 -12.48
N ARG A 37 8.60 5.14 -13.31
CA ARG A 37 8.54 5.68 -14.68
C ARG A 37 8.53 7.21 -14.67
N GLU A 38 7.75 7.80 -13.77
CA GLU A 38 7.58 9.24 -13.67
C GLU A 38 8.71 9.94 -12.91
N ARG A 39 9.66 9.18 -12.35
CA ARG A 39 10.76 9.66 -11.49
C ARG A 39 10.21 10.50 -10.33
N VAL A 40 9.31 9.88 -9.56
CA VAL A 40 8.73 10.46 -8.35
C VAL A 40 9.81 10.61 -7.29
N ASP A 41 9.84 11.77 -6.63
CA ASP A 41 10.79 12.07 -5.57
C ASP A 41 10.32 11.51 -4.22
N LEU A 42 9.00 11.54 -3.96
CA LEU A 42 8.37 11.07 -2.73
C LEU A 42 7.08 10.28 -2.99
N TYR A 43 7.00 9.06 -2.47
CA TYR A 43 5.79 8.24 -2.41
C TYR A 43 5.16 8.35 -1.02
N VAL A 44 3.88 8.72 -0.94
CA VAL A 44 3.18 8.88 0.34
C VAL A 44 1.99 7.94 0.39
N MET A 45 1.98 7.06 1.39
CA MET A 45 0.80 6.28 1.80
C MET A 45 0.13 6.97 2.99
N LEU A 46 -1.10 7.45 2.79
CA LEU A 46 -1.92 8.22 3.73
C LEU A 46 -2.88 7.35 4.58
N GLY A 47 -2.45 6.15 4.94
CA GLY A 47 -3.16 5.31 5.90
C GLY A 47 -4.29 4.46 5.33
N ASP A 48 -4.85 3.65 6.21
CA ASP A 48 -5.85 2.61 5.94
C ASP A 48 -5.28 1.53 5.01
N LEU A 49 -4.18 0.92 5.48
CA LEU A 49 -3.49 -0.17 4.80
C LEU A 49 -4.36 -1.44 4.75
N CYS A 50 -5.00 -1.77 5.86
CA CYS A 50 -5.89 -2.91 6.03
C CYS A 50 -6.96 -2.62 7.08
N ASP A 51 -8.04 -3.40 7.04
CA ASP A 51 -9.09 -3.32 8.05
C ASP A 51 -8.64 -3.92 9.41
N PRO A 52 -9.19 -3.40 10.53
CA PRO A 52 -8.89 -3.91 11.87
C PRO A 52 -9.25 -5.40 12.04
N ASP A 53 -8.47 -6.07 12.88
CA ASP A 53 -8.86 -7.29 13.60
C ASP A 53 -9.19 -8.52 12.72
N THR A 54 -8.42 -8.72 11.66
CA THR A 54 -8.46 -9.94 10.85
C THR A 54 -7.09 -10.62 10.77
N THR A 55 -7.03 -11.96 10.75
CA THR A 55 -5.79 -12.71 10.43
C THR A 55 -5.26 -12.42 9.02
N ARG A 56 -6.08 -11.77 8.19
CA ARG A 56 -5.78 -11.35 6.82
C ARG A 56 -4.87 -10.11 6.78
N SER A 57 -4.89 -9.30 7.83
CA SER A 57 -4.00 -8.13 8.00
C SER A 57 -2.52 -8.49 7.84
N HIS A 58 -2.09 -9.70 8.26
CA HIS A 58 -0.71 -10.16 8.06
C HIS A 58 -0.29 -10.20 6.58
N ARG A 59 -1.20 -10.59 5.68
CA ARG A 59 -0.92 -10.59 4.24
C ARG A 59 -0.82 -9.16 3.70
N ALA A 60 -1.68 -8.25 4.18
CA ALA A 60 -1.62 -6.84 3.82
C ALA A 60 -0.30 -6.18 4.26
N VAL A 61 0.12 -6.43 5.50
CA VAL A 61 1.43 -5.98 6.02
C VAL A 61 2.58 -6.53 5.19
N GLY A 62 2.53 -7.81 4.80
CA GLY A 62 3.53 -8.40 3.90
C GLY A 62 3.63 -7.66 2.55
N ILE A 63 2.49 -7.35 1.92
CA ILE A 63 2.43 -6.57 0.67
C ILE A 63 3.01 -5.16 0.88
N ALA A 64 2.70 -4.51 2.01
CA ALA A 64 3.25 -3.19 2.35
C ALA A 64 4.78 -3.24 2.49
N CYS A 65 5.32 -4.24 3.20
CA CYS A 65 6.75 -4.43 3.35
C CYS A 65 7.45 -4.69 2.00
N GLU A 66 6.87 -5.54 1.15
CA GLU A 66 7.39 -5.78 -0.20
C GLU A 66 7.37 -4.51 -1.06
N THR A 67 6.29 -3.73 -0.97
CA THR A 67 6.12 -2.46 -1.69
C THR A 67 7.15 -1.43 -1.25
N ALA A 68 7.33 -1.26 0.06
CA ALA A 68 8.35 -0.42 0.65
C ALA A 68 9.76 -0.83 0.20
N ALA A 69 10.06 -2.13 0.17
CA ALA A 69 11.35 -2.62 -0.31
C ALA A 69 11.57 -2.31 -1.80
N LYS A 70 10.55 -2.46 -2.66
CA LYS A 70 10.63 -2.11 -4.09
C LYS A 70 10.90 -0.62 -4.30
N LEU A 71 10.20 0.26 -3.59
CA LEU A 71 10.39 1.72 -3.65
C LEU A 71 11.79 2.12 -3.18
N ALA A 72 12.25 1.57 -2.05
CA ALA A 72 13.60 1.81 -1.52
C ALA A 72 14.69 1.36 -2.50
N ASN A 73 14.56 0.16 -3.12
CA ASN A 73 15.49 -0.34 -4.13
C ASN A 73 15.54 0.54 -5.39
N ARG A 74 14.49 1.32 -5.67
CA ARG A 74 14.43 2.29 -6.76
C ARG A 74 14.94 3.68 -6.36
N GLY A 75 15.37 3.86 -5.12
CA GLY A 75 15.85 5.15 -4.59
C GLY A 75 14.72 6.18 -4.39
N ILE A 76 13.47 5.75 -4.32
CA ILE A 76 12.31 6.64 -4.14
C ILE A 76 12.10 6.85 -2.64
N MET A 77 12.09 8.10 -2.18
CA MET A 77 11.78 8.41 -0.78
C MET A 77 10.32 8.05 -0.49
N GLN A 78 10.03 7.55 0.70
CA GLN A 78 8.69 7.09 1.06
C GLN A 78 8.28 7.52 2.47
N ALA A 79 7.01 7.89 2.63
CA ALA A 79 6.38 8.17 3.91
C ALA A 79 5.11 7.32 4.03
N TRP A 80 4.94 6.67 5.18
CA TRP A 80 3.79 5.83 5.48
C TRP A 80 3.17 6.37 6.76
N ILE A 81 1.91 6.76 6.67
CA ILE A 81 1.14 7.33 7.77
C ILE A 81 0.04 6.33 8.11
N ALA A 82 -0.22 6.11 9.40
CA ALA A 82 -1.32 5.25 9.83
C ALA A 82 -2.66 5.99 9.71
N GLY A 83 -3.67 5.30 9.19
CA GLY A 83 -5.06 5.73 9.16
C GLY A 83 -5.84 5.23 10.37
N ASN A 84 -7.17 5.42 10.36
CA ASN A 84 -8.02 4.99 11.48
C ASN A 84 -8.33 3.48 11.47
N HIS A 85 -8.09 2.79 10.36
CA HIS A 85 -8.20 1.32 10.27
C HIS A 85 -6.90 0.62 10.69
N ASP A 86 -5.76 1.33 10.73
CA ASP A 86 -4.45 0.78 11.07
C ASP A 86 -4.23 0.67 12.60
N VAL A 87 -5.10 -0.08 13.27
CA VAL A 87 -5.05 -0.30 14.72
C VAL A 87 -4.40 -1.63 15.08
N ILE A 88 -3.63 -1.64 16.16
CA ILE A 88 -3.13 -2.86 16.82
C ILE A 88 -4.02 -3.05 18.05
N GLU A 89 -4.94 -4.02 17.99
CA GLU A 89 -5.73 -4.46 19.15
C GLU A 89 -5.11 -5.70 19.81
#